data_AF-A0A2I8VK95-F1
#
_entry.id   AF-A0A2I8VK95-F1
#
_cell.length_a   1.000
_cell.length_b   1.000
_cell.length_c   1.000
_cell.angle_alpha   90.00
_cell.angle_beta   90.00
_cell.angle_gamma   90.00
#
_symmetry.space_group_name_H-M   'P 1'
#
loop_
_entity.id
_entity.type
_entity.pdbx_description
1 polymer ?
#
loop_
_entity_poly.entity_id
_entity_poly.type
_entity_poly.pdbx_seq_one_letter_code
_entity_poly.pdbx_strand_id
1 'polypeptide(L)' 'MTDTDLPDDDTQRLIDRVREELDARSDVERFEVRPADTPGVVATVEGDGGTEHYHVTLERHPDGETKLHWATLGEEPGN' A
#
# COMPACT_ATOMS: atom_id res chain seq x y z
N MET A 1 -6.62 30.55 7.17
CA MET A 1 -5.33 29.87 6.93
C MET A 1 -5.72 28.50 6.43
N THR A 2 -5.48 28.23 5.15
CA THR A 2 -5.94 27.01 4.48
C THR A 2 -5.07 25.87 4.95
N ASP A 3 -5.53 25.13 5.96
CA ASP A 3 -4.93 23.84 6.30
C ASP A 3 -5.52 22.83 5.32
N THR A 4 -5.01 22.92 4.10
CA THR A 4 -5.30 22.01 3.00
C THR A 4 -4.76 20.65 3.39
N ASP A 5 -5.67 19.69 3.58
CA ASP A 5 -5.48 18.30 3.16
C ASP A 5 -4.07 17.75 3.47
N LEU A 6 -3.70 17.76 4.76
CA LEU A 6 -2.60 16.91 5.20
C LEU A 6 -3.10 15.47 5.03
N PRO A 7 -2.47 14.62 4.20
CA PRO A 7 -2.87 13.23 4.12
C PRO A 7 -2.86 12.69 5.55
N ASP A 8 -4.00 12.16 5.99
CA ASP A 8 -4.25 11.72 7.36
C ASP A 8 -2.99 11.02 7.91
N ASP A 9 -2.52 11.41 9.09
CA ASP A 9 -1.29 10.89 9.72
C ASP A 9 -1.20 9.35 9.63
N ASP A 10 -2.37 8.70 9.74
CA ASP A 10 -2.58 7.27 9.53
C ASP A 10 -2.20 6.76 8.13
N THR A 11 -2.52 7.50 7.06
CA THR A 11 -2.17 7.18 5.67
C THR A 11 -0.67 7.31 5.44
N GLN A 12 -0.02 8.37 5.92
CA GLN A 12 1.44 8.49 5.80
C GLN A 12 2.15 7.36 6.56
N ARG A 13 1.67 7.03 7.76
CA ARG A 13 2.18 5.93 8.56
C ARG A 13 1.97 4.57 7.88
N LEU A 14 0.86 4.38 7.19
CA LEU A 14 0.59 3.20 6.38
C LEU A 14 1.56 3.12 5.19
N ILE A 15 1.80 4.23 4.48
CA ILE A 15 2.79 4.30 3.39
C ILE A 15 4.17 3.87 3.90
N ASP A 16 4.66 4.46 5.00
CA ASP A 16 5.99 4.14 5.54
C ASP A 16 6.11 2.66 5.89
N ARG A 17 5.07 2.08 6.52
CA ARG A 17 5.04 0.66 6.88
C ARG A 17 5.03 -0.27 5.66
N VAL A 18 4.24 0.07 4.64
CA VAL A 18 4.19 -0.70 3.38
C VAL A 18 5.54 -0.63 2.66
N ARG A 19 6.20 0.53 2.67
CA ARG A 19 7.54 0.70 2.09
C ARG A 19 8.59 -0.13 2.82
N GLU A 20 8.57 -0.17 4.16
CA GLU A 20 9.48 -1.00 4.96
C GLU A 20 9.31 -2.50 4.62
N GLU A 21 8.07 -2.98 4.51
CA GLU A 21 7.79 -4.37 4.15
C GLU A 21 8.26 -4.72 2.73
N LEU A 22 8.09 -3.81 1.76
CA LEU A 22 8.54 -4.00 0.38
C LEU A 22 10.06 -3.91 0.24
N ASP A 23 10.71 -3.00 0.98
CA ASP A 23 12.17 -2.87 1.00
C ASP A 23 12.85 -4.12 1.60
N ALA A 24 12.20 -4.74 2.60
CA ALA A 24 12.66 -6.00 3.17
C ALA A 24 12.48 -7.23 2.24
N ARG A 25 11.71 -7.12 1.16
CA ARG A 25 11.46 -8.22 0.22
C ARG A 25 12.54 -8.27 -0.86
N SER A 26 13.32 -9.34 -0.86
CA SER A 26 14.38 -9.54 -1.86
C SER A 26 13.88 -9.82 -3.29
N ASP A 27 12.58 -10.06 -3.47
CA ASP A 27 11.92 -10.35 -4.75
C ASP A 27 11.46 -9.06 -5.47
N VAL A 28 11.51 -7.92 -4.77
CA VAL A 28 11.07 -6.61 -5.28
C VAL A 28 12.28 -5.87 -5.82
N GLU A 29 12.27 -5.56 -7.11
CA GLU A 29 13.32 -4.72 -7.72
C GLU A 29 13.01 -3.24 -7.58
N ARG A 30 11.73 -2.88 -7.71
CA ARG A 30 11.24 -1.51 -7.58
C ARG A 30 9.82 -1.51 -7.05
N PHE A 31 9.49 -0.46 -6.29
CA PHE A 31 8.13 -0.26 -5.81
C PHE A 31 7.76 1.21 -5.72
N GLU A 32 6.47 1.50 -5.88
CA GLU A 32 5.86 2.81 -5.66
C GLU A 32 4.65 2.63 -4.73
N VAL A 33 4.53 3.49 -3.73
CA VAL A 33 3.40 3.47 -2.78
C VAL A 33 2.74 4.84 -2.78
N ARG A 34 1.43 4.86 -2.97
CA ARG A 34 0.62 6.08 -3.08
C ARG A 34 -0.65 5.98 -2.24
N PRO A 35 -1.16 7.10 -1.70
CA PRO A 35 -2.48 7.11 -1.09
C PRO A 35 -3.55 6.71 -2.12
N ALA A 36 -4.54 5.92 -1.70
CA ALA A 36 -5.68 5.55 -2.52
C ALA A 36 -6.83 6.53 -2.31
N ASP A 37 -7.73 6.68 -3.28
CA ASP A 37 -9.01 7.39 -3.10
C ASP A 37 -9.95 6.69 -2.10
N THR A 38 -9.70 5.40 -1.82
CA THR A 38 -10.36 4.60 -0.79
C THR A 38 -9.51 4.52 0.48
N PRO A 39 -10.08 4.20 1.66
CA PRO A 39 -9.29 4.00 2.87
C PRO A 39 -8.20 2.95 2.65
N GLY A 40 -6.94 3.37 2.65
CA GLY A 40 -5.80 2.53 2.31
C GLY A 40 -4.73 3.24 1.47
N VAL A 41 -3.83 2.45 0.90
CA VAL A 41 -2.80 2.86 -0.05
C VAL A 41 -2.74 1.89 -1.21
N VAL A 42 -2.31 2.33 -2.38
CA VAL A 42 -1.96 1.46 -3.50
C VAL A 42 -0.45 1.30 -3.54
N ALA A 43 0.01 0.05 -3.57
CA ALA A 43 1.41 -0.32 -3.78
C ALA A 43 1.55 -0.97 -5.16
N THR A 44 2.35 -0.35 -6.02
CA THR A 44 2.82 -0.92 -7.28
C THR A 44 4.17 -1.55 -7.03
N VAL A 45 4.30 -2.83 -7.34
CA VAL A 45 5.51 -3.62 -7.12
C VAL A 45 5.98 -4.14 -8.46
N GLU A 46 7.24 -3.89 -8.80
CA GLU A 46 7.89 -4.38 -10.01
C GLU A 46 8.98 -5.38 -9.60
N GLY A 47 8.91 -6.57 -10.17
CA GLY A 47 9.92 -7.61 -10.00
C GLY A 47 10.01 -8.53 -11.22
N ASP A 48 10.64 -9.69 -11.04
CA ASP A 48 10.97 -10.62 -12.13
C ASP A 48 9.72 -11.14 -12.88
N GLY A 49 8.59 -11.24 -12.16
CA GLY A 49 7.29 -11.69 -12.70
C GLY A 49 6.48 -10.61 -13.41
N GLY A 50 6.93 -9.35 -13.42
CA GLY A 50 6.21 -8.20 -13.97
C GLY A 50 5.79 -7.17 -12.92
N THR A 51 4.86 -6.30 -13.29
CA THR A 51 4.32 -5.25 -12.43
C THR A 51 3.00 -5.70 -11.81
N GLU A 52 2.94 -5.71 -10.49
CA GLU A 52 1.76 -6.08 -9.71
C GLU A 52 1.22 -4.88 -8.91
N HIS A 53 -0.10 -4.76 -8.84
CA HIS A 53 -0.78 -3.71 -8.09
C HIS A 53 -1.52 -4.29 -6.89
N TYR A 54 -1.26 -3.72 -5.71
CA TYR A 54 -1.84 -4.13 -4.44
C TYR A 54 -2.55 -2.95 -3.79
N HIS A 55 -3.77 -3.16 -3.32
CA HIS A 55 -4.43 -2.25 -2.40
C HIS A 55 -4.18 -2.72 -0.98
N VAL A 56 -3.56 -1.87 -0.17
CA VAL A 56 -3.17 -2.19 1.20
C VAL A 56 -3.99 -1.36 2.17
N THR A 57 -4.64 -2.03 3.11
CA THR A 57 -5.46 -1.39 4.15
C THR A 57 -5.04 -1.86 5.54
N LEU A 58 -5.30 -1.04 6.56
CA LEU A 58 -5.13 -1.47 7.95
C LEU A 58 -6.38 -2.21 8.42
N GLU A 59 -6.23 -3.49 8.74
CA GLU A 59 -7.31 -4.28 9.30
C GLU A 59 -7.08 -4.48 10.80
N ARG A 60 -8.08 -4.10 11.59
CA ARG A 60 -8.04 -4.23 13.05
C ARG A 60 -8.52 -5.61 13.44
N HIS A 61 -7.60 -6.46 13.87
CA HIS A 61 -7.94 -7.77 14.38
C HIS A 61 -8.74 -7.65 15.68
N PRO A 62 -9.66 -8.61 15.96
CA PRO A 62 -10.42 -8.65 17.20
C PRO A 62 -9.54 -8.79 18.44
N ASP A 63 -8.32 -9.31 18.30
CA ASP A 63 -7.28 -9.38 19.33
C ASP A 63 -6.63 -8.02 19.67
N GLY A 64 -7.01 -6.94 18.97
CA GLY A 64 -6.51 -5.58 19.19
C GLY A 64 -5.28 -5.21 18.35
N GLU A 65 -4.69 -6.16 17.64
CA GLU A 65 -3.57 -5.94 16.74
C GLU A 65 -4.04 -5.31 15.41
N THR A 66 -3.25 -4.39 14.85
CA THR A 66 -3.52 -3.84 13.51
C THR A 66 -2.52 -4.42 12.53
N LYS A 67 -3.02 -5.13 11.52
CA LYS A 67 -2.22 -5.81 10.48
C LYS A 67 -2.46 -5.18 9.12
N LEU A 68 -1.45 -5.27 8.26
CA LEU A 68 -1.59 -4.89 6.86
C LEU A 68 -2.38 -5.97 6.14
N HIS A 69 -3.51 -5.58 5.56
CA HIS A 69 -4.27 -6.39 4.64
C HIS A 69 -3.85 -6.02 3.22
N TRP A 70 -3.36 -6.99 2.45
CA TRP A 70 -2.93 -6.81 1.07
C TRP A 70 -3.93 -7.47 0.14
N ALA A 71 -4.62 -6.68 -0.68
CA ALA A 71 -5.53 -7.16 -1.69
C ALA A 71 -4.94 -6.92 -3.08
N THR A 72 -4.69 -7.97 -3.85
CA THR A 72 -4.24 -7.85 -5.24
C THR A 72 -5.37 -7.24 -6.08
N LEU A 73 -5.08 -6.14 -6.77
CA LEU A 73 -6.05 -5.47 -7.65
C LEU A 73 -6.25 -6.21 -8.99
N GLY A 74 -5.47 -7.26 -9.21
CA GLY A 74 -5.39 -8.00 -10.47
C GLY A 74 -4.59 -7.22 -11.52
N GLU A 75 -4.08 -7.93 -12.53
CA GLU A 75 -3.71 -7.29 -13.79
C GLU A 75 -4.96 -6.57 -14.30
N GLU A 76 -4.87 -5.26 -14.58
CA GLU A 76 -5.94 -4.55 -15.30
C GLU A 76 -6.32 -5.43 -16.50
N PRO A 77 -7.59 -5.84 -16.65
CA PRO A 77 -7.97 -6.65 -17.81
C PRO A 77 -7.63 -5.81 -19.03
N GLY A 78 -6.60 -6.23 -19.77
CA GLY A 78 -6.11 -5.54 -20.94
C GLY A 78 -7.29 -5.22 -21.86
N ASN A 79 -7.53 -3.93 -22.07
CA ASN A 79 -8.47 -3.43 -23.06
C ASN A 79 -7.74 -3.04 -24.35
#